data_AF-A0A4V5NI60-F1
#
_entry.id   AF-A0A4V5NI60-F1
#
_cell.length_a   1.000
_cell.length_b   1.000
_cell.length_c   1.000
_cell.angle_alpha   90.00
_cell.angle_beta   90.00
_cell.angle_gamma   90.00
#
_symmetry.space_group_name_H-M   'P 1'
#
loop_
_entity.id
_entity.type
_entity.pdbx_description
1 polymer ?
#
loop_
_entity_poly.entity_id
_entity_poly.type
_entity_poly.pdbx_seq_one_letter_code
_entity_poly.pdbx_strand_id
1 'polypeptide(L)'
;MQNENIRSWVPKQDVTDRFNEHCQEWIKHTVWKEDCRSWYKNNETGRVNAVWPGSSMHYVQVVSSPRYEDFDITYHNKNQWAHLGLGWTVENRTQGMDSSPYISIDNIDPKWLEAVGSTPTTTEKKDQTVA
;
A
#
# COMPACT_ATOMS: atom_id res chain seq x y z
N MET A 1 2.97 -4.97 7.89
CA MET A 1 2.73 -5.43 9.28
C MET A 1 4.02 -5.84 9.99
N GLN A 2 4.67 -6.94 9.60
CA GLN A 2 5.88 -7.41 10.31
C GLN A 2 7.07 -6.43 10.22
N ASN A 3 7.32 -5.84 9.06
CA ASN A 3 8.43 -4.89 8.86
C ASN A 3 8.31 -3.61 9.70
N GLU A 4 7.10 -3.22 10.08
CA GLU A 4 6.80 -1.98 10.82
C GLU A 4 6.40 -2.26 12.27
N ASN A 5 6.52 -3.52 12.72
CA ASN A 5 6.14 -3.96 14.07
C ASN A 5 4.69 -3.61 14.46
N ILE A 6 3.78 -3.63 13.47
CA ILE A 6 2.35 -3.42 13.66
C ILE A 6 1.75 -4.67 14.30
N ARG A 7 1.02 -4.50 15.40
CA ARG A 7 0.33 -5.57 16.13
C ARG A 7 -1.06 -5.83 15.56
N SER A 8 -1.81 -4.77 15.31
CA SER A 8 -3.16 -4.84 14.77
C SER A 8 -3.54 -3.52 14.11
N TRP A 9 -4.45 -3.60 13.16
CA TRP A 9 -5.10 -2.45 12.55
C TRP A 9 -6.57 -2.78 12.35
N VAL A 10 -7.46 -1.84 12.67
CA VAL A 10 -8.91 -2.03 12.58
C VAL A 10 -9.51 -0.77 11.94
N PRO A 11 -10.48 -0.90 11.01
CA PRO A 11 -11.19 0.27 10.50
C PRO A 11 -11.84 1.05 11.63
N LYS A 12 -11.76 2.38 11.57
CA LYS A 12 -12.45 3.24 12.54
C LYS A 12 -13.97 3.14 12.35
N GLN A 13 -14.70 3.03 13.46
CA GLN A 13 -16.14 2.82 13.42
C GLN A 13 -16.87 3.94 12.69
N ASP A 14 -16.53 5.20 12.99
CA ASP A 14 -17.13 6.38 12.35
C ASP A 14 -16.88 6.43 10.85
N VAL A 15 -15.70 6.01 10.40
CA VAL A 15 -15.39 5.93 8.96
C VAL A 15 -16.25 4.86 8.29
N THR A 16 -16.36 3.68 8.90
CA THR A 16 -17.21 2.60 8.35
C THR A 16 -18.69 2.96 8.35
N ASP A 17 -19.16 3.70 9.34
CA ASP A 17 -20.55 4.17 9.42
C ASP A 17 -20.86 5.16 8.30
N ARG A 18 -19.98 6.14 8.08
CA ARG A 18 -20.11 7.12 6.99
C ARG A 18 -20.02 6.47 5.62
N PHE A 19 -19.16 5.46 5.45
CA PHE A 19 -19.11 4.67 4.22
C PHE A 19 -20.41 3.91 4.01
N ASN A 20 -20.97 3.28 5.06
CA ASN A 20 -22.26 2.61 5.00
C ASN A 20 -23.39 3.57 4.60
N GLU A 21 -23.45 4.77 5.17
CA GLU A 21 -24.42 5.80 4.80
C GLU A 21 -24.30 6.18 3.33
N HIS A 22 -23.08 6.39 2.84
CA HIS A 22 -22.82 6.68 1.44
C HIS A 22 -23.29 5.56 0.52
N CYS A 23 -22.99 4.30 0.87
CA CYS A 23 -23.45 3.12 0.13
C CYS A 23 -24.98 3.08 0.04
N GLN A 24 -25.66 3.25 1.17
CA GLN A 24 -27.12 3.19 1.20
C GLN A 24 -27.76 4.33 0.40
N GLU A 25 -27.18 5.53 0.42
CA GLU A 25 -27.67 6.65 -0.40
C GLU A 25 -27.52 6.35 -1.89
N TRP A 26 -26.34 5.89 -2.31
CA TRP A 26 -26.08 5.53 -3.71
C TRP A 26 -27.06 4.46 -4.22
N ILE A 27 -27.32 3.44 -3.40
CA ILE A 27 -28.19 2.30 -3.75
C ILE A 27 -29.63 2.74 -4.06
N LYS A 28 -30.14 3.81 -3.42
CA LYS A 28 -31.51 4.34 -3.66
C LYS A 28 -31.76 4.71 -5.11
N HIS A 29 -30.71 5.01 -5.87
CA HIS A 29 -30.76 5.45 -7.26
C HIS A 29 -30.49 4.31 -8.26
N THR A 30 -30.54 3.06 -7.81
CA THR A 30 -30.22 1.88 -8.62
C THR A 30 -31.31 0.83 -8.57
N VAL A 31 -31.24 -0.15 -9.48
CA VAL A 31 -32.15 -1.31 -9.53
C VAL A 31 -32.15 -2.13 -8.24
N TRP A 32 -31.11 -2.03 -7.41
CA TRP A 32 -31.01 -2.76 -6.15
C TRP A 32 -32.04 -2.32 -5.10
N LYS A 33 -32.65 -1.14 -5.26
CA LYS A 33 -33.74 -0.63 -4.42
C LYS A 33 -35.12 -1.19 -4.80
N GLU A 34 -35.26 -1.82 -5.96
CA GLU A 34 -36.54 -2.35 -6.41
C GLU A 34 -37.04 -3.50 -5.52
N ASP A 35 -38.33 -3.80 -5.61
CA ASP A 35 -39.02 -4.80 -4.78
C ASP A 35 -38.77 -6.26 -5.21
N CYS A 36 -37.53 -6.56 -5.61
CA CYS A 36 -37.09 -7.90 -5.94
C CYS A 36 -36.44 -8.57 -4.72
N ARG A 37 -36.72 -9.86 -4.49
CA ARG A 37 -36.04 -10.66 -3.46
C ARG A 37 -34.67 -11.07 -3.96
N SER A 38 -33.63 -10.83 -3.17
CA SER A 38 -32.27 -11.22 -3.51
C SER A 38 -31.47 -11.56 -2.25
N TRP A 39 -30.38 -12.31 -2.42
CA TRP A 39 -29.46 -12.60 -1.31
C TRP A 39 -28.68 -11.35 -0.85
N TYR A 40 -28.53 -10.36 -1.73
CA TYR A 40 -27.83 -9.11 -1.44
C TYR A 40 -28.62 -8.15 -0.56
N LYS A 41 -29.93 -8.37 -0.41
CA LYS A 41 -30.87 -7.49 0.28
C LYS A 41 -31.55 -8.24 1.42
N ASN A 42 -31.68 -7.58 2.56
CA ASN A 42 -32.57 -8.06 3.60
C ASN A 42 -34.03 -7.91 3.10
N ASN A 43 -34.74 -9.02 2.94
CA ASN A 43 -36.09 -9.04 2.39
C ASN A 43 -37.14 -8.42 3.33
N GLU A 44 -36.85 -8.28 4.62
CA GLU A 44 -37.76 -7.68 5.60
C GLU A 44 -37.56 -6.17 5.69
N THR A 45 -36.30 -5.71 5.70
CA THR A 45 -35.96 -4.29 5.88
C THR A 45 -35.70 -3.54 4.57
N GLY A 46 -35.52 -4.26 3.46
CA GLY A 46 -35.12 -3.70 2.17
C GLY A 46 -33.67 -3.21 2.10
N ARG A 47 -32.89 -3.35 3.17
CA ARG A 47 -31.49 -2.89 3.23
C ARG A 47 -30.59 -3.78 2.39
N VAL A 48 -29.81 -3.19 1.49
CA VAL A 48 -28.82 -3.89 0.67
C VAL A 48 -27.49 -3.93 1.41
N ASN A 49 -26.94 -5.11 1.63
CA ASN A 49 -25.79 -5.31 2.52
C ASN A 49 -24.50 -5.75 1.81
N ALA A 50 -24.59 -6.21 0.57
CA ALA A 50 -23.49 -6.95 -0.07
C ALA A 50 -23.06 -6.36 -1.42
N VAL A 51 -23.59 -5.20 -1.82
CA VAL A 51 -23.27 -4.56 -3.11
C VAL A 51 -22.39 -3.33 -2.88
N TRP A 52 -21.30 -3.24 -3.66
CA TRP A 52 -20.43 -2.06 -3.69
C TRP A 52 -21.10 -0.89 -4.43
N PRO A 53 -20.97 0.36 -3.94
CA PRO A 53 -21.45 1.54 -4.64
C PRO A 53 -20.56 1.89 -5.83
N GLY A 54 -20.93 1.41 -7.02
CA GLY A 54 -20.26 1.75 -8.28
C GLY A 54 -19.84 0.53 -9.10
N SER A 55 -18.95 0.74 -10.07
CA SER A 55 -18.45 -0.32 -10.94
C SER A 55 -17.32 -1.13 -10.30
N SER A 56 -17.06 -2.34 -10.80
CA SER A 56 -15.93 -3.16 -10.35
C SER A 56 -14.58 -2.48 -10.58
N MET A 57 -14.43 -1.68 -11.65
CA MET A 57 -13.21 -0.89 -11.89
C MET A 57 -13.04 0.20 -10.83
N HIS A 58 -14.13 0.86 -10.44
CA HIS A 58 -14.11 1.84 -9.35
C HIS A 58 -13.64 1.18 -8.04
N TYR A 59 -14.19 0.01 -7.70
CA TYR A 59 -13.75 -0.77 -6.55
C TYR A 59 -12.23 -1.07 -6.60
N VAL A 60 -11.75 -1.62 -7.72
CA VAL A 60 -10.33 -1.97 -7.88
C VAL A 60 -9.42 -0.77 -7.69
N GLN A 61 -9.78 0.39 -8.26
CA GLN A 61 -9.00 1.61 -8.09
C GLN A 61 -8.99 2.08 -6.63
N VAL A 62 -10.15 2.08 -5.95
CA VAL A 62 -10.25 2.51 -4.55
C VAL A 62 -9.43 1.62 -3.61
N VAL A 63 -9.48 0.30 -3.79
CA VAL A 63 -8.75 -0.63 -2.91
C VAL A 63 -7.27 -0.79 -3.27
N SER A 64 -6.85 -0.33 -4.46
CA SER A 64 -5.44 -0.41 -4.89
C SER A 64 -4.50 0.40 -4.00
N SER A 65 -5.00 1.49 -3.41
CA SER A 65 -4.24 2.40 -2.56
C SER A 65 -4.96 2.55 -1.21
N PRO A 66 -4.71 1.64 -0.25
CA PRO A 66 -5.39 1.68 1.04
C PRO A 66 -5.10 2.98 1.78
N ARG A 67 -6.16 3.58 2.32
CA ARG A 67 -6.12 4.80 3.12
C ARG A 67 -5.87 4.46 4.58
N TYR A 68 -4.61 4.43 4.99
CA TYR A 68 -4.24 4.00 6.34
C TYR A 68 -4.74 4.95 7.44
N GLU A 69 -5.07 6.19 7.11
CA GLU A 69 -5.66 7.17 8.04
C GLU A 69 -7.05 6.78 8.55
N ASP A 70 -7.75 5.92 7.83
CA ASP A 70 -9.09 5.44 8.15
C ASP A 70 -9.08 4.29 9.18
N PHE A 71 -7.89 3.86 9.61
CA PHE A 71 -7.68 2.75 10.52
C PHE A 71 -7.06 3.21 11.84
N ASP A 72 -7.42 2.52 12.91
CA ASP A 72 -6.71 2.59 14.18
C ASP A 72 -5.61 1.52 14.19
N ILE A 73 -4.36 1.98 14.15
CA ILE A 73 -3.17 1.11 14.10
C ILE A 73 -2.54 1.04 15.49
N THR A 74 -2.34 -0.19 15.99
CA THR A 74 -1.66 -0.47 17.25
C THR A 74 -0.36 -1.22 16.97
N TYR A 75 0.71 -0.83 17.67
CA TYR A 75 2.04 -1.43 17.55
C TYR A 75 2.34 -2.36 18.73
N HIS A 76 3.28 -3.29 18.56
CA HIS A 76 3.72 -4.15 19.68
C HIS A 76 4.44 -3.35 20.77
N ASN A 77 5.17 -2.32 20.38
CA ASN A 77 5.98 -1.50 21.28
C ASN A 77 5.34 -0.11 21.45
N LYS A 78 5.56 0.54 22.59
CA LYS A 78 5.12 1.94 22.80
C LYS A 78 5.80 2.90 21.81
N ASN A 79 7.06 2.63 21.47
CA ASN A 79 7.77 3.35 20.42
C ASN A 79 7.47 2.70 19.07
N GLN A 80 6.68 3.37 18.22
CA GLN A 80 6.35 2.90 16.88
C GLN A 80 7.60 2.72 16.00
N TRP A 81 8.65 3.50 16.21
CA TRP A 81 9.90 3.44 15.45
C TRP A 81 10.84 2.30 15.86
N ALA A 82 10.44 1.47 16.83
CA ALA A 82 11.26 0.37 17.30
C ALA A 82 11.63 -0.64 16.19
N HIS A 83 10.84 -0.69 15.11
CA HIS A 83 11.10 -1.56 13.96
C HIS A 83 12.37 -1.20 13.19
N LEU A 84 12.89 0.03 13.33
CA LEU A 84 14.15 0.46 12.70
C LEU A 84 15.38 -0.24 13.30
N GLY A 85 15.25 -0.81 14.50
CA GLY A 85 16.34 -1.48 15.21
C GLY A 85 17.55 -0.56 15.36
N LEU A 86 18.72 -1.04 14.91
CA LEU A 86 19.98 -0.29 14.93
C LEU A 86 20.24 0.49 13.64
N GLY A 87 19.28 0.57 12.71
CA GLY A 87 19.41 1.33 11.46
C GLY A 87 20.30 0.68 10.40
N TRP A 88 20.67 -0.60 10.56
CA TRP A 88 21.49 -1.31 9.59
C TRP A 88 20.65 -1.87 8.45
N THR A 89 21.09 -1.63 7.21
CA THR A 89 20.55 -2.34 6.03
C THR A 89 21.27 -3.68 5.82
N VAL A 90 20.82 -4.46 4.82
CA VAL A 90 21.47 -5.73 4.46
C VAL A 90 22.86 -5.47 3.87
N GLU A 91 22.97 -4.42 3.06
CA GLU A 91 24.20 -3.95 2.41
C GLU A 91 25.27 -3.61 3.47
N ASN A 92 24.90 -2.92 4.55
CA ASN A 92 25.87 -2.54 5.58
C ASN A 92 26.47 -3.73 6.34
N ARG A 93 25.81 -4.89 6.35
CA ARG A 93 26.25 -6.08 7.10
C ARG A 93 26.84 -7.17 6.23
N THR A 94 26.79 -7.02 4.92
CA THR A 94 27.26 -8.03 3.96
C THR A 94 28.61 -7.62 3.41
N GLN A 95 29.65 -8.41 3.66
CA GLN A 95 30.99 -8.12 3.13
C GLN A 95 30.99 -8.12 1.60
N GLY A 96 31.60 -7.09 1.00
CA GLY A 96 31.71 -6.95 -0.46
C GLY A 96 30.51 -6.31 -1.15
N MET A 97 29.48 -5.88 -0.41
CA MET A 97 28.37 -5.08 -0.96
C MET A 97 28.71 -3.59 -0.98
N ASP A 98 28.22 -2.88 -2.01
CA ASP A 98 28.35 -1.43 -2.11
C ASP A 98 27.49 -0.76 -1.02
N SER A 99 28.15 0.03 -0.17
CA SER A 99 27.49 0.76 0.92
C SER A 99 26.91 2.11 0.47
N SER A 100 27.19 2.51 -0.77
CA SER A 100 26.81 3.80 -1.35
C SER A 100 26.30 3.64 -2.80
N PRO A 101 25.30 2.78 -3.06
CA PRO A 101 24.82 2.52 -4.43
C PRO A 101 24.28 3.79 -5.13
N TYR A 102 23.85 4.78 -4.37
CA TYR A 102 23.36 6.07 -4.87
C TYR A 102 24.47 7.03 -5.35
N ILE A 103 25.76 6.69 -5.16
CA ILE A 103 26.93 7.43 -5.69
C ILE A 103 27.55 6.69 -6.88
N SER A 104 26.98 5.56 -7.32
CA SER A 104 27.50 4.82 -8.47
C SER A 104 27.42 5.63 -9.75
N ILE A 105 28.39 5.44 -10.65
CA ILE A 105 28.47 6.10 -11.96
C ILE A 105 27.18 5.89 -12.77
N ASP A 106 26.55 4.73 -12.63
CA ASP A 106 25.30 4.37 -13.29
C ASP A 106 24.09 5.20 -12.81
N ASN A 107 24.18 5.80 -11.62
CA ASN A 107 23.12 6.60 -11.00
C ASN A 107 23.40 8.13 -11.07
N ILE A 108 24.50 8.55 -11.70
CA ILE A 108 24.83 9.96 -11.92
C ILE A 108 24.19 10.44 -13.23
N ASP A 109 23.69 11.68 -13.26
CA ASP A 109 23.14 12.29 -14.49
C ASP A 109 24.19 12.25 -15.62
N PRO A 110 23.89 11.64 -16.78
CA PRO A 110 24.83 11.54 -17.90
C PRO A 110 25.41 12.87 -18.36
N LYS A 111 24.63 13.96 -18.32
CA LYS A 111 25.10 15.31 -18.70
C LYS A 111 26.14 15.84 -17.74
N TRP A 112 25.99 15.54 -16.46
CA TRP A 112 26.96 15.92 -15.44
C TRP A 112 28.25 15.11 -15.59
N LEU A 113 28.13 13.81 -15.92
CA LEU A 113 29.27 12.92 -16.19
C LEU A 113 30.14 13.42 -17.36
N GLU A 114 29.50 13.85 -18.46
CA GLU A 114 30.16 14.44 -19.63
C GLU A 114 30.88 15.75 -19.28
N ALA A 115 30.22 16.63 -18.50
CA ALA A 115 30.79 17.91 -18.09
C ALA A 115 32.05 17.77 -17.21
N VAL A 116 32.15 16.70 -16.41
CA VAL A 116 33.33 16.40 -15.58
C VAL A 116 34.38 15.54 -16.30
N GLY A 117 34.17 15.21 -17.58
CA GLY A 117 35.14 14.48 -18.41
C GLY A 117 35.31 13.00 -18.05
N SER A 118 34.36 12.41 -17.33
CA SER A 118 34.38 10.98 -16.99
C SER A 118 33.53 10.19 -17.99
N THR A 119 34.10 9.15 -18.62
CA THR A 119 33.33 8.25 -19.49
C THR A 119 32.68 7.13 -18.67
N PRO A 120 31.45 6.70 -18.99
CA PRO A 120 30.82 5.59 -18.29
C PRO A 120 31.67 4.33 -18.50
N THR A 121 32.24 3.81 -17.43
CA THR A 121 32.93 2.51 -17.51
C THR A 121 31.84 1.46 -17.48
N THR A 122 31.68 0.71 -18.58
CA THR A 122 30.77 -0.44 -18.64
C THR A 122 31.19 -1.46 -17.58
N THR A 123 30.56 -1.42 -16.41
CA THR A 123 30.82 -2.42 -15.37
C THR A 123 30.18 -3.72 -15.81
N GLU A 124 30.99 -4.73 -16.14
CA GLU A 124 30.52 -6.09 -16.40
C GLU A 124 29.68 -6.56 -15.21
N LYS A 125 28.41 -6.90 -15.46
CA LYS A 125 27.56 -7.57 -14.49
C LYS A 125 28.21 -8.91 -14.14
N LYS A 126 28.87 -8.99 -12.99
CA LYS A 126 29.18 -10.29 -12.39
C LYS A 126 27.86 -10.88 -11.90
N ASP A 127 27.34 -11.83 -12.67
CA ASP A 127 26.27 -12.73 -12.23
C ASP A 127 26.65 -13.32 -10.87
N GLN A 128 26.02 -12.81 -9.80
CA GLN A 128 26.00 -13.49 -8.51
C GLN A 128 24.83 -14.47 -8.53
N THR A 129 25.06 -15.62 -9.14
CA THR A 129 24.25 -16.82 -8.91
C THR A 129 24.59 -17.32 -7.50
N VAL A 130 23.70 -17.10 -6.54
CA VAL A 130 23.78 -17.74 -5.22
C VAL A 130 22.74 -18.85 -5.19
N ALA A 131 23.21 -20.08 -4.96
CA ALA A 131 22.42 -21.28 -4.74
C ALA A 131 21.78 -21.29 -3.33
#